data_AF-A0A3D1RDC6-F1
#
_entry.id   AF-A0A3D1RDC6-F1
#
_cell.length_a   1.000
_cell.length_b   1.000
_cell.length_c   1.000
_cell.angle_alpha   90.00
_cell.angle_beta   90.00
_cell.angle_gamma   90.00
#
_symmetry.space_group_name_H-M   'P 1'
#
loop_
_entity.id
_entity.type
_entity.pdbx_description
1 polymer ?
#
loop_
_entity_poly.entity_id
_entity_poly.type
_entity_poly.pdbx_seq_one_letter_code
_entity_poly.pdbx_strand_id
1 'polypeptide(L)' 'WLSNAGQNGWNNRAPEWNFGKYVIDETGRLTHYIEHAVDPLDTRLIQALS' A
#
# COMPACT_ATOMS: atom_id res chain seq x y z
N TRP A 1 -12.41 6.97 -0.27
CA TRP A 1 -11.59 5.82 0.19
C TRP A 1 -12.53 4.63 0.45
N LEU A 2 -12.30 3.49 -0.21
CA LEU A 2 -13.10 2.24 -0.25
C LEU A 2 -14.52 2.27 -0.87
N SER A 3 -15.15 3.43 -1.08
CA SER A 3 -16.43 3.51 -1.82
C SER A 3 -16.33 4.19 -3.20
N ASN A 4 -15.27 4.96 -3.46
CA ASN A 4 -15.07 5.65 -4.74
C ASN A 4 -13.63 5.48 -5.24
N ALA A 5 -13.47 4.72 -6.32
CA ALA A 5 -12.18 4.40 -6.91
C ALA A 5 -11.40 5.66 -7.37
N GLY A 6 -12.10 6.72 -7.76
CA GLY A 6 -11.48 7.99 -8.17
C GLY A 6 -10.74 8.73 -7.04
N GLN A 7 -10.94 8.31 -5.78
CA GLN A 7 -10.24 8.86 -4.62
C GLN A 7 -9.08 7.98 -4.12
N ASN A 8 -8.81 6.84 -4.76
CA ASN A 8 -7.76 5.91 -4.32
C ASN A 8 -6.36 6.29 -4.86
N GLY A 9 -6.25 7.43 -5.54
CA GLY A 9 -5.00 7.88 -6.15
C GLY A 9 -4.60 6.97 -7.32
N TRP A 10 -3.43 6.34 -7.22
CA TRP A 10 -2.88 5.47 -8.26
C TRP A 10 -3.25 3.98 -8.09
N ASN A 11 -3.71 3.58 -6.90
CA ASN A 11 -3.96 2.17 -6.62
C ASN A 11 -5.39 1.77 -6.99
N ASN A 12 -5.50 0.97 -8.04
CA ASN A 12 -6.74 0.40 -8.57
C ASN A 12 -6.89 -1.11 -8.27
N ARG A 13 -6.01 -1.68 -7.45
CA ARG A 13 -6.11 -3.10 -7.03
C ARG A 13 -7.35 -3.27 -6.16
N ALA A 14 -8.14 -4.31 -6.45
CA ALA A 14 -9.23 -4.73 -5.58
C ALA A 14 -8.67 -5.25 -4.25
N PRO A 15 -9.44 -5.17 -3.15
CA PRO A 15 -9.05 -5.81 -1.90
C PRO A 15 -8.86 -7.32 -2.11
N GLU A 16 -7.72 -7.83 -1.65
CA GLU A 16 -7.39 -9.26 -1.70
C GLU A 16 -7.86 -9.98 -0.44
N TRP A 17 -7.93 -11.32 -0.49
CA TRP A 17 -8.22 -12.14 0.68
C TRP A 17 -7.04 -12.01 1.67
N ASN A 18 -7.28 -11.42 2.86
CA ASN A 18 -6.34 -10.98 3.92
C ASN A 18 -6.02 -9.46 3.90
N PHE A 19 -5.05 -9.05 4.72
CA PHE A 19 -4.63 -7.66 4.89
C PHE A 19 -3.46 -7.31 3.96
N GLY A 20 -3.58 -6.23 3.19
CA GLY A 20 -2.44 -5.63 2.49
C GLY A 20 -1.84 -4.48 3.31
N LYS A 21 -0.57 -4.17 3.09
CA LYS A 21 0.11 -3.02 3.72
C LYS A 21 0.13 -1.87 2.71
N TYR A 22 -0.27 -0.68 3.12
CA TYR A 22 -0.28 0.53 2.29
C TYR A 22 0.73 1.52 2.86
N VAL A 23 1.64 2.01 2.03
CA VAL A 23 2.63 3.02 2.43
C VAL A 23 2.16 4.39 1.93
N ILE A 24 2.15 5.37 2.83
CA ILE A 24 1.67 6.74 2.57
C ILE A 24 2.81 7.69 2.90
N ASP A 25 3.06 8.68 2.03
CA ASP A 25 4.06 9.72 2.26
C ASP A 25 3.55 10.83 3.20
N GLU A 26 4.45 11.76 3.56
CA GLU A 26 4.16 12.88 4.46
C GLU A 26 3.08 13.84 3.92
N THR A 27 2.82 13.82 2.62
CA THR A 27 1.78 14.64 1.97
C THR A 27 0.43 13.92 1.91
N GLY A 28 0.35 12.70 2.45
CA GLY A 28 -0.86 11.89 2.46
C GLY A 28 -1.10 11.14 1.14
N ARG A 29 -0.10 11.04 0.26
CA ARG A 29 -0.22 10.28 -0.99
C ARG A 29 0.16 8.83 -0.74
N LEU A 30 -0.66 7.90 -1.22
CA LEU A 30 -0.28 6.49 -1.29
C LEU A 30 0.94 6.36 -2.22
N THR A 31 1.96 5.61 -1.84
CA THR A 31 3.19 5.40 -2.64
C THR A 31 3.44 3.94 -2.96
N HIS A 32 3.10 3.02 -2.06
CA HIS A 32 3.29 1.58 -2.27
C HIS A 32 2.14 0.74 -1.72
N TYR A 33 1.93 -0.41 -2.35
CA TYR A 33 1.13 -1.50 -1.83
C TYR A 33 2.04 -2.72 -1.65
N ILE A 34 1.97 -3.36 -0.49
CA ILE A 34 2.81 -4.51 -0.14
C ILE A 34 1.90 -5.66 0.29
N GLU A 35 2.13 -6.82 -0.32
CA GLU A 35 1.32 -8.02 -0.09
C GLU A 35 1.48 -8.54 1.35
N HIS A 36 0.45 -9.26 1.81
CA HIS A 36 0.37 -9.77 3.17
C HIS A 36 1.59 -10.63 3.56
N ALA A 37 2.06 -11.46 2.62
CA ALA A 37 3.13 -12.43 2.81
C ALA A 37 4.55 -11.84 2.90
N VAL A 38 4.72 -10.54 2.63
CA VAL A 38 6.04 -9.89 2.72
C VAL A 38 6.44 -9.72 4.19
N ASP A 39 7.63 -10.23 4.53
CA ASP A 39 8.22 -10.18 5.87
C ASP A 39 8.47 -8.74 6.32
N PRO A 40 8.28 -8.41 7.62
CA PRO A 40 8.56 -7.07 8.16
C PRO A 40 9.99 -6.56 7.91
N LEU A 41 10.97 -7.45 7.75
CA LEU A 41 12.38 -7.13 7.50
C LEU A 41 12.79 -7.34 6.04
N ASP A 42 11.84 -7.60 5.14
CA ASP A 42 12.11 -7.68 3.70
C ASP A 42 12.71 -6.35 3.21
N THR A 43 13.82 -6.44 2.49
CA THR A 43 14.54 -5.26 1.98
C THR A 43 13.64 -4.34 1.16
N ARG A 44 12.67 -4.87 0.42
CA ARG A 44 11.73 -4.07 -0.38
C ARG A 44 10.81 -3.21 0.49
N LEU A 45 10.36 -3.75 1.63
CA LEU A 45 9.56 -3.01 2.59
C LEU A 45 10.40 -1.92 3.27
N ILE A 46 11.62 -2.25 3.69
CA ILE A 46 12.53 -1.27 4.31
C ILE A 46 12.83 -0.12 3.34
N GLN A 47 13.12 -0.43 2.07
CA GLN A 47 13.37 0.57 1.02
C GLN A 47 12.15 1.44 0.75
N ALA A 48 10.93 0.88 0.79
CA ALA A 48 9.70 1.64 0.59
C ALA A 48 9.39 2.63 1.74
N LEU A 49 10.02 2.45 2.90
CA LEU A 49 9.87 3.30 4.09
C LEU A 49 11.02 4.31 4.27
N SER A 50 12.05 4.23 3.43
CA SER A 50 13.23 5.12 3.46
C SER A 50 12.97 6.40 2.66
#